data_AF-A0A7Y9PER6-F1
#
_entry.id   AF-A0A7Y9PER6-F1
#
_cell.length_a   1.000
_cell.length_b   1.000
_cell.length_c   1.000
_cell.angle_alpha   90.00
_cell.angle_beta   90.00
_cell.angle_gamma   90.00
#
_symmetry.space_group_name_H-M   'P 1'
#
loop_
_entity.id
_entity.type
_entity.pdbx_description
1 polymer ?
#
loop_
_entity_poly.entity_id
_entity_poly.type
_entity_poly.pdbx_seq_one_letter_code
_entity_poly.pdbx_strand_id
1 'polypeptide(L)' 'MTEFEAQALADLSVLKSQMQQLMGIGQPGRIDQLEARVQHHERSLQRLKGLSAAFGSALTILHLTISYLAGRR' A
#
# COMPACT_ATOMS: atom_id res chain seq x y z
N MET A 1 -3.30 -27.41 38.62
CA MET A 1 -3.72 -26.89 37.30
C MET A 1 -4.78 -27.80 36.76
N THR A 2 -5.88 -27.22 36.29
CA THR A 2 -6.94 -27.99 35.61
C THR A 2 -6.51 -28.33 34.18
N GLU A 3 -7.12 -29.35 33.57
CA GLU A 3 -6.86 -29.72 32.17
C GLU A 3 -7.15 -28.56 31.20
N PHE A 4 -8.22 -27.83 31.48
CA PHE A 4 -8.58 -26.61 30.76
C PHE A 4 -7.48 -25.53 30.84
N GLU A 5 -6.94 -25.26 32.03
CA GLU A 5 -5.86 -24.28 32.21
C GLU A 5 -4.60 -24.69 31.44
N ALA A 6 -4.26 -25.98 31.43
CA ALA A 6 -3.11 -26.49 30.70
C ALA A 6 -3.28 -26.31 29.18
N GLN A 7 -4.47 -26.61 28.66
CA GLN A 7 -4.78 -26.45 27.23
C GLN A 7 -4.81 -24.97 26.82
N ALA A 8 -5.46 -24.11 27.60
CA ALA A 8 -5.53 -22.68 27.32
C ALA A 8 -4.14 -22.02 27.31
N LEU A 9 -3.25 -22.42 28.22
CA LEU A 9 -1.86 -21.93 28.22
C LEU A 9 -1.07 -22.43 27.01
N ALA A 10 -1.28 -23.68 26.58
CA ALA A 10 -0.66 -24.21 25.38
C ALA A 10 -1.08 -23.38 24.15
N ASP A 11 -2.38 -23.12 23.98
CA ASP A 11 -2.89 -22.33 22.86
C ASP A 11 -2.39 -20.88 22.88
N LEU A 12 -2.38 -20.24 24.05
CA LEU A 12 -1.84 -18.89 24.22
C LEU A 12 -0.34 -18.81 23.89
N SER A 13 0.42 -19.86 24.22
CA SER A 13 1.85 -19.91 23.91
C SER A 13 2.09 -19.96 22.39
N VAL A 14 1.28 -20.72 21.65
CA VAL A 14 1.32 -20.78 20.19
C VAL A 14 0.92 -19.44 19.58
N LEU A 15 -0.17 -18.85 20.06
CA LEU A 15 -0.62 -17.53 19.60
C LEU A 15 0.45 -16.46 19.82
N LYS A 16 1.10 -16.45 20.99
CA LYS A 16 2.18 -15.52 21.30
C LYS A 16 3.33 -15.66 20.33
N SER A 17 3.74 -16.90 20.02
CA SER A 17 4.81 -17.17 19.05
C SER A 17 4.46 -16.66 17.65
N GLN A 18 3.23 -16.91 17.19
CA GLN A 18 2.76 -16.41 15.89
C GLN A 18 2.72 -14.88 15.84
N MET A 19 2.23 -14.25 16.91
CA MET A 19 2.21 -12.79 17.04
C MET A 19 3.62 -12.19 17.02
N GLN A 20 4.58 -12.82 17.70
CA GLN A 20 5.98 -12.41 17.68
C GLN A 20 6.57 -12.44 16.27
N GLN A 21 6.20 -13.44 15.45
CA GLN A 21 6.63 -13.50 14.05
C GLN A 21 5.96 -12.42 13.17
N LEU A 22 4.70 -12.08 13.45
CA LEU A 22 3.96 -11.05 12.69
C LEU A 22 4.43 -9.63 13.03
N MET A 23 4.52 -9.31 14.32
CA MET A 23 4.88 -7.98 14.81
C MET A 23 6.39 -7.76 14.84
N GLY A 24 7.17 -8.82 15.07
CA GLY A 24 8.59 -8.73 15.35
C GLY A 24 8.88 -8.58 16.84
N ILE A 25 10.11 -8.94 17.24
CA ILE A 25 10.59 -8.88 18.63
C ILE A 25 11.85 -8.01 18.77
N GLY A 26 11.88 -6.89 18.04
CA GLY A 26 13.05 -6.02 17.91
C GLY A 26 13.74 -6.12 16.54
N GLN A 27 13.38 -7.11 15.73
CA GLN A 27 13.57 -7.09 14.28
C GLN A 27 12.22 -6.92 13.57
N PRO A 28 12.19 -6.35 12.35
CA PRO A 28 10.96 -6.14 11.61
C PRO A 28 10.22 -7.46 11.34
N GLY A 29 8.97 -7.52 11.79
CA GLY A 29 8.08 -8.65 11.57
C GLY A 29 7.52 -8.69 10.15
N ARG A 30 6.66 -9.68 9.87
CA ARG A 30 6.04 -9.83 8.54
C ARG A 30 5.15 -8.65 8.16
N ILE A 31 4.52 -7.99 9.13
CA ILE A 31 3.66 -6.82 8.88
C ILE A 31 4.50 -5.64 8.40
N ASP A 32 5.63 -5.36 9.05
CA ASP A 32 6.56 -4.29 8.67
C ASP A 32 7.06 -4.46 7.23
N GLN A 33 7.42 -5.69 6.84
CA GLN A 33 7.79 -6.01 5.46
C GLN A 33 6.66 -5.76 4.46
N LEU A 34 5.41 -5.97 4.88
CA LEU A 34 4.23 -5.73 4.06
C LEU A 34 3.98 -4.23 3.89
N GLU A 35 4.08 -3.48 4.98
CA GLU A 35 3.97 -2.03 4.99
C GLU A 35 5.04 -1.39 4.10
N ALA A 36 6.28 -1.85 4.19
CA ALA A 36 7.37 -1.37 3.33
C ALA A 36 7.07 -1.60 1.83
N ARG A 37 6.50 -2.76 1.46
CA ARG A 37 6.10 -3.05 0.08
C ARG A 37 4.92 -2.19 -0.39
N VAL A 38 3.93 -1.96 0.49
CA VAL A 38 2.78 -1.11 0.20
C VAL A 38 3.23 0.33 0.02
N GLN A 39 4.09 0.84 0.91
CA GLN A 39 4.62 2.20 0.82
C GLN A 39 5.43 2.42 -0.47
N HIS A 40 6.19 1.42 -0.92
CA HIS A 40 6.89 1.48 -2.20
C HIS A 40 5.90 1.55 -3.37
N HIS A 41 4.85 0.73 -3.35
CA HIS A 41 3.79 0.77 -4.37
C HIS A 41 3.07 2.11 -4.39
N GLU A 42 2.71 2.65 -3.23
CA GLU A 42 2.02 3.93 -3.13
C GLU A 42 2.84 5.08 -3.72
N ARG A 43 4.15 5.14 -3.44
CA ARG A 43 5.04 6.13 -4.06
C ARG A 43 5.12 5.98 -5.57
N SER A 44 5.14 4.75 -6.08
CA SER A 44 5.15 4.49 -7.53
C SER A 44 3.84 4.97 -8.18
N LEU A 45 2.70 4.62 -7.59
CA LEU A 45 1.38 5.04 -8.05
C LEU A 45 1.19 6.56 -7.97
N GLN A 46 1.72 7.20 -6.94
CA GLN A 46 1.65 8.65 -6.79
C GLN A 46 2.40 9.38 -7.92
N ARG A 47 3.59 8.89 -8.28
CA ARG A 47 4.35 9.43 -9.42
C ARG A 47 3.63 9.21 -10.74
N LEU A 48 3.09 8.01 -10.95
CA LEU A 48 2.33 7.67 -12.15
C LEU A 48 1.07 8.53 -12.29
N LYS A 49 0.36 8.79 -11.19
CA LYS A 49 -0.79 9.70 -11.15
C LYS A 49 -0.37 11.13 -11.53
N GLY A 50 0.76 11.63 -11.02
CA GLY A 50 1.29 12.94 -11.39
C GLY A 50 1.60 13.06 -12.88
N LEU A 51 2.26 12.05 -13.46
CA LEU A 51 2.54 11.99 -14.89
C LEU A 51 1.25 11.94 -15.71
N SER A 52 0.33 11.04 -15.37
CA SER A 52 -0.96 10.91 -16.05
C SER A 52 -1.76 12.22 -16.04
N ALA A 53 -1.77 12.92 -14.90
CA ALA A 53 -2.42 14.23 -14.79
C ALA A 53 -1.78 15.29 -15.72
N ALA A 54 -0.44 15.33 -15.79
CA ALA A 54 0.28 16.25 -16.68
C ALA A 54 0.05 15.93 -18.16
N PHE A 55 0.10 14.65 -18.55
CA PHE A 55 -0.21 14.22 -19.91
C PHE A 55 -1.65 14.53 -20.28
N GLY A 56 -2.60 14.23 -19.39
CA GLY A 56 -4.01 14.54 -19.60
C GLY A 56 -4.24 16.03 -19.81
N SER A 57 -3.68 16.89 -18.96
CA SER A 57 -3.82 18.33 -19.09
C SER A 57 -3.18 18.88 -20.38
N ALA A 58 -1.99 18.39 -20.74
CA ALA A 58 -1.33 18.77 -21.98
C ALA A 58 -2.16 18.41 -23.21
N LEU A 59 -2.73 17.19 -23.25
CA LEU A 59 -3.61 16.75 -24.32
C LEU A 59 -4.89 17.59 -24.38
N THR A 60 -5.50 17.92 -23.23
CA THR A 60 -6.67 18.79 -23.19
C THR A 60 -6.36 20.17 -23.76
N ILE A 61 -5.25 20.80 -23.36
CA ILE A 61 -4.83 22.12 -23.88
C ILE A 61 -4.59 22.05 -25.39
N LEU A 62 -3.89 21.02 -25.86
CA LEU A 62 -3.65 20.81 -27.28
C LEU A 62 -4.97 20.69 -28.05
N HIS A 63 -5.92 19.92 -27.51
CA HIS A 63 -7.21 19.71 -28.15
C HIS A 63 -8.02 21.01 -28.22
N LEU A 64 -8.09 21.76 -27.13
CA LEU A 64 -8.73 23.08 -27.10
C LEU A 64 -8.11 24.05 -28.11
N THR A 65 -6.78 24.03 -28.25
CA THR A 65 -6.06 24.89 -29.19
C THR A 65 -6.41 24.55 -30.64
N ILE A 66 -6.43 23.26 -30.98
CA ILE A 66 -6.82 22.78 -32.31
C ILE A 66 -8.29 23.14 -32.60
N SER A 67 -9.21 22.87 -31.67
CA SER A 67 -10.63 23.20 -31.82
C SER A 67 -10.86 24.70 -31.96
N TYR A 68 -10.15 25.53 -31.20
CA TYR A 68 -10.22 26.99 -31.31
C TYR A 68 -9.73 27.49 -32.66
N LEU A 69 -8.59 26.96 -33.15
CA LEU A 69 -8.02 27.36 -34.44
C LEU A 69 -8.85 26.86 -35.63
N ALA A 70 -9.42 25.65 -35.52
CA ALA A 70 -10.27 25.06 -36.55
C ALA A 70 -11.66 25.73 -36.60
N GLY A 71 -12.26 26.05 -35.44
CA GLY A 71 -13.55 26.75 -35.37
C GLY A 71 -13.49 28.24 -35.71
N ARG A 72 -12.27 28.78 -35.91
CA ARG A 72 -12.04 30.16 -36.36
C ARG A 72 -11.96 30.29 -37.89
N ARG A 73 -11.94 29.18 -38.64
CA ARG A 73 -12.14 29.15 -40.09
C ARG A 73 -13.61 28.96 -40.42
#